data_AF-A0A089XM61-F1
#
_entry.id   AF-A0A089XM61-F1
#
_cell.length_a   1.000
_cell.length_b   1.000
_cell.length_c   1.000
_cell.angle_alpha   90.00
_cell.angle_beta   90.00
_cell.angle_gamma   90.00
#
_symmetry.space_group_name_H-M   'P 1'
#
loop_
_entity.id
_entity.type
_entity.pdbx_description
1 polymer ?
#
loop_
_entity_poly.entity_id
_entity_poly.type
_entity_poly.pdbx_seq_one_letter_code
_entity_poly.pdbx_strand_id
1 'polypeptide(L)' 'MVIVVGALITLFGLATALMGPRVANTLSRRSGGRFEASNRLAFRVIGTVLAAAGLFYAVTGQ' A
#
# COMPACT_ATOMS: atom_id res chain seq x y z
N MET A 1 0.61 12.85 -19.28
CA MET A 1 0.67 11.40 -18.97
C MET A 1 1.26 11.13 -17.58
N VAL A 2 2.35 11.80 -17.19
CA VAL A 2 3.02 11.64 -15.88
C VAL A 2 2.09 11.79 -14.67
N ILE A 3 1.20 12.79 -14.69
CA ILE A 3 0.23 13.04 -13.61
C ILE A 3 -0.76 11.87 -13.43
N VAL A 4 -1.22 11.27 -14.54
CA VAL A 4 -2.16 10.14 -14.51
C VAL A 4 -1.47 8.90 -13.93
N VAL A 5 -0.22 8.65 -14.34
CA VAL A 5 0.58 7.53 -13.81
C VAL A 5 0.86 7.72 -12.32
N GLY A 6 1.26 8.93 -11.90
CA GLY A 6 1.47 9.25 -10.49
C GLY A 6 0.20 9.08 -9.66
N ALA A 7 -0.95 9.56 -10.16
CA ALA A 7 -2.25 9.37 -9.50
C ALA A 7 -2.65 7.89 -9.36
N LEU A 8 -2.40 7.06 -10.38
CA LEU A 8 -2.66 5.62 -10.31
C LEU A 8 -1.77 4.94 -9.27
N ILE A 9 -0.48 5.29 -9.21
CA ILE A 9 0.46 4.77 -8.20
C ILE A 9 0.03 5.22 -6.80
N THR A 10 -0.40 6.48 -6.63
CA THR A 10 -0.92 6.99 -5.36
C THR A 10 -2.14 6.21 -4.90
N LEU A 11 -3.13 6.04 -5.79
CA LEU A 11 -4.35 5.27 -5.51
C LEU A 11 -4.03 3.81 -5.18
N PHE A 12 -3.09 3.20 -5.91
CA PHE A 12 -2.67 1.82 -5.66
C PHE A 12 -1.95 1.66 -4.32
N GLY A 13 -1.08 2.61 -3.97
CA GLY A 13 -0.42 2.66 -2.66
C GLY A 13 -1.42 2.82 -1.51
N LEU A 14 -2.40 3.72 -1.66
CA LEU A 14 -3.48 3.92 -0.69
C LEU A 14 -4.34 2.65 -0.54
N ALA A 15 -4.72 2.05 -1.66
CA ALA A 15 -5.48 0.80 -1.68
C ALA A 15 -4.70 -0.31 -0.98
N THR A 16 -3.40 -0.43 -1.24
CA THR A 16 -2.53 -1.43 -0.59
C THR A 16 -2.40 -1.16 0.92
N ALA A 17 -2.29 0.10 1.35
CA ALA A 17 -2.22 0.47 2.76
C ALA A 17 -3.53 0.17 3.52
N LEU A 18 -4.69 0.30 2.85
CA LEU A 18 -6.02 0.12 3.45
C LEU A 18 -6.56 -1.31 3.33
N MET A 19 -6.38 -1.95 2.18
CA MET A 19 -6.81 -3.34 1.91
C MET A 19 -5.76 -4.37 2.30
N GLY A 20 -4.46 -4.06 2.24
CA GLY A 20 -3.38 -4.97 2.63
C GLY A 20 -3.54 -5.54 4.05
N PRO A 21 -3.87 -4.74 5.07
CA PRO A 21 -4.17 -5.24 6.41
C PRO A 21 -5.37 -6.20 6.47
N ARG A 22 -6.40 -5.97 5.64
CA ARG A 22 -7.59 -6.85 5.57
C ARG A 22 -7.26 -8.18 4.90
N VAL A 23 -6.49 -8.15 3.82
CA VAL A 23 -6.01 -9.34 3.11
C VAL A 23 -5.06 -10.14 4.00
N ALA A 24 -4.14 -9.47 4.69
CA ALA A 24 -3.23 -10.08 5.66
C ALA A 24 -3.98 -10.79 6.81
N ASN A 25 -5.13 -10.29 7.24
CA ASN A 25 -5.97 -10.96 8.25
C ASN A 25 -6.61 -12.23 7.71
N THR A 26 -7.15 -12.20 6.49
CA THR A 26 -7.76 -13.38 5.88
C THR A 26 -6.72 -14.47 5.63
N LEU A 27 -5.51 -14.11 5.23
CA LEU A 27 -4.38 -15.03 5.07
C LEU A 27 -3.81 -15.52 6.41
N SER A 28 -3.69 -14.65 7.42
CA SER A 28 -3.19 -15.02 8.75
C SER A 28 -4.13 -15.98 9.48
N ARG A 29 -5.45 -15.86 9.26
CA ARG A 29 -6.44 -16.84 9.76
C ARG A 29 -6.25 -18.24 9.16
N ARG A 30 -5.76 -18.34 7.92
CA ARG A 30 -5.38 -19.64 7.32
C ARG A 30 -4.01 -20.14 7.78
N SER A 31 -3.11 -19.26 8.20
CA SER A 31 -1.71 -19.60 8.55
C SER A 31 -1.43 -19.75 10.05
N GLY A 32 -2.43 -19.61 10.93
CA GLY A 32 -2.26 -19.80 12.38
C GLY A 32 -1.79 -18.55 13.15
N GLY A 33 -2.12 -17.34 12.69
CA GLY A 33 -2.11 -16.10 13.50
C GLY A 33 -0.76 -15.46 13.83
N ARG A 34 0.38 -16.14 13.60
CA ARG A 34 1.71 -15.62 13.97
C ARG A 34 2.21 -14.41 13.16
N PHE A 35 1.68 -14.18 11.96
CA PHE A 35 2.15 -13.14 11.05
C PHE A 35 1.33 -11.84 11.07
N GLU A 36 0.32 -11.74 11.93
CA GLU A 36 -0.77 -10.77 11.77
C GLU A 36 -0.33 -9.32 12.04
N ALA A 37 0.37 -9.05 13.14
CA ALA A 37 0.77 -7.69 13.49
C ALA A 37 1.88 -7.15 12.57
N SER A 38 2.91 -7.97 12.28
CA SER A 38 4.04 -7.58 11.44
C SER A 38 3.62 -7.35 9.99
N ASN A 39 2.81 -8.25 9.39
CA ASN A 39 2.34 -8.05 8.02
C ASN A 39 1.42 -6.84 7.89
N ARG A 40 0.50 -6.61 8.86
CA ARG A 40 -0.34 -5.40 8.82
C ARG A 40 0.51 -4.14 8.82
N LEU A 41 1.54 -4.09 9.64
CA LEU A 41 2.43 -2.94 9.74
C LEU A 41 3.26 -2.78 8.45
N ALA A 42 3.77 -3.88 7.89
CA ALA A 42 4.48 -3.89 6.62
C ALA A 42 3.61 -3.38 5.46
N PHE A 43 2.37 -3.89 5.30
CA PHE A 43 1.45 -3.42 4.26
C PHE A 43 1.10 -1.94 4.41
N ARG A 44 0.93 -1.47 5.65
CA ARG A 44 0.63 -0.07 5.91
C ARG A 44 1.83 0.82 5.57
N VAL A 45 3.04 0.45 5.99
CA VAL A 45 4.27 1.20 5.68
C VAL A 45 4.55 1.21 4.18
N ILE A 46 4.57 0.04 3.54
CA ILE A 46 4.84 -0.08 2.10
C ILE A 46 3.79 0.68 1.29
N GLY A 47 2.50 0.51 1.60
CA GLY A 47 1.44 1.22 0.91
C GLY A 47 1.51 2.74 1.08
N THR A 48 1.90 3.23 2.27
CA THR A 48 2.06 4.67 2.53
C THR A 48 3.27 5.23 1.78
N VAL A 49 4.40 4.51 1.75
CA VAL A 49 5.59 4.89 0.97
C VAL A 49 5.27 4.93 -0.52
N LEU A 50 4.56 3.93 -1.03
CA LEU A 50 4.16 3.88 -2.44
C LEU A 50 3.20 5.03 -2.79
N ALA A 51 2.26 5.35 -1.89
CA ALA A 51 1.34 6.46 -2.07
C ALA A 51 2.08 7.81 -2.11
N ALA A 52 3.03 8.01 -1.18
CA ALA A 52 3.88 9.20 -1.14
C ALA A 52 4.77 9.30 -2.37
N ALA A 53 5.35 8.20 -2.85
CA ALA A 53 6.16 8.16 -4.07
C ALA A 53 5.32 8.51 -5.31
N GLY A 54 4.12 7.96 -5.44
CA GLY A 54 3.19 8.30 -6.53
C GLY A 54 2.77 9.77 -6.49
N LEU A 55 2.54 10.32 -5.30
CA LEU A 55 2.18 11.73 -5.11
C LEU A 55 3.34 12.64 -5.49
N PHE A 56 4.55 12.29 -5.02
CA PHE A 56 5.77 13.02 -5.37
C PHE A 56 6.01 12.99 -6.87
N TYR A 57 5.87 11.85 -7.52
CA TYR A 57 5.98 11.69 -8.97
C TYR A 57 4.91 12.52 -9.73
N ALA A 58 3.66 12.52 -9.26
CA ALA A 58 2.58 13.31 -9.85
C ALA A 58 2.84 14.83 -9.74
N VAL A 59 3.42 15.29 -8.62
CA VAL A 59 3.68 16.71 -8.35
C VAL A 59 4.96 17.21 -9.02
N THR A 60 6.03 16.41 -8.98
CA THR A 60 7.32 16.80 -9.59
C THR A 60 7.34 16.63 -11.10
N GLY A 61 6.46 15.80 -11.66
CA GLY A 61 6.16 15.77 -13.09
C GLY A 61 7.34 15.44 -14.00
N GLN A 62 8.42 14.88 -13.46
CA GLN A 62 9.59 14.42 -14.23
C GLN A 62 9.35 13.04 -14.84
#